data_AF-A0A7W1HQ11-F1
#
_entry.id   AF-A0A7W1HQ11-F1
#
_cell.length_a   1.000
_cell.length_b   1.000
_cell.length_c   1.000
_cell.angle_alpha   90.00
_cell.angle_beta   90.00
_cell.angle_gamma   90.00
#
_symmetry.space_group_name_H-M   'P 1'
#
loop_
_entity.id
_entity.type
_entity.pdbx_description
1 polymer ?
#
loop_
_entity_poly.entity_id
_entity_poly.type
_entity_poly.pdbx_seq_one_letter_code
_entity_poly.pdbx_strand_id
1 'polypeptide(L)' 'MRTDALVVGAGYAGSVVAERLASAGRRVLVVEKRSHIGGNAYDEYDEQGVLI' A
#
# COMPACT_ATOMS: atom_id res chain seq x y z
N MET A 1 -3.23 11.22 15.82
CA MET A 1 -3.37 9.77 15.55
C MET A 1 -2.23 9.04 16.24
N ARG A 2 -2.50 7.92 16.93
CA ARG A 2 -1.45 7.07 17.53
C ARG A 2 -1.46 5.74 16.77
N THR A 3 -0.33 5.35 16.21
CA THR A 3 -0.16 4.11 15.45
C THR A 3 0.83 3.21 16.18
N ASP A 4 0.69 1.90 16.00
CA ASP A 4 1.59 0.90 16.58
C ASP A 4 2.73 0.56 15.60
N ALA A 5 2.53 0.79 14.29
CA ALA A 5 3.57 0.67 13.27
C ALA A 5 3.39 1.72 12.16
N LEU A 6 4.52 2.15 11.58
CA LEU A 6 4.59 2.95 10.36
C LEU A 6 5.26 2.11 9.28
N VAL A 7 4.57 1.90 8.16
CA VAL A 7 5.10 1.21 6.98
C VAL A 7 5.31 2.24 5.88
N VAL A 8 6.53 2.35 5.37
CA VAL A 8 6.89 3.27 4.29
C VAL A 8 7.01 2.47 2.99
N GLY A 9 6.16 2.80 2.02
CA GLY A 9 5.99 2.11 0.76
C GLY A 9 4.74 1.21 0.75
N ALA A 10 3.90 1.33 -0.28
CA ALA A 10 2.66 0.56 -0.45
C ALA A 10 2.74 -0.46 -1.60
N GLY A 11 3.95 -0.92 -1.95
CA GLY A 11 4.17 -2.08 -2.82
C GLY A 11 4.02 -3.41 -2.08
N TYR A 12 4.36 -4.53 -2.72
CA TYR A 12 4.19 -5.88 -2.15
C TYR A 12 4.72 -6.02 -0.71
N ALA A 13 5.98 -5.65 -0.46
CA ALA A 13 6.58 -5.81 0.85
C ALA A 13 5.83 -5.03 1.94
N GLY A 14 5.54 -3.75 1.67
CA GLY A 14 4.83 -2.89 2.62
C GLY A 14 3.39 -3.33 2.85
N SER A 15 2.66 -3.61 1.77
CA SER A 15 1.26 -4.03 1.86
C SER A 15 1.09 -5.38 2.55
N VAL A 16 1.97 -6.35 2.29
CA VAL A 16 1.93 -7.65 2.98
C VAL A 16 2.26 -7.50 4.46
N VAL A 17 3.30 -6.75 4.83
CA VAL A 17 3.63 -6.52 6.24
C VAL A 17 2.51 -5.76 6.96
N ALA A 18 1.96 -4.73 6.31
CA ALA A 18 0.85 -3.96 6.85
C ALA A 18 -0.40 -4.83 7.10
N GLU A 19 -0.75 -5.70 6.15
CA GLU A 19 -1.84 -6.68 6.30
C GLU A 19 -1.58 -7.59 7.51
N ARG A 20 -0.40 -8.22 7.60
CA ARG A 20 -0.09 -9.15 8.71
C ARG A 20 -0.14 -8.46 10.08
N LEU A 21 0.37 -7.24 10.18
CA LEU A 21 0.34 -6.46 11.41
C LEU A 21 -1.09 -6.04 11.78
N ALA A 22 -1.89 -5.59 10.81
CA ALA A 22 -3.28 -5.21 11.02
C ALA A 22 -4.14 -6.41 11.44
N SER A 23 -3.96 -7.56 10.78
CA SER A 23 -4.61 -8.83 11.12
C SER A 23 -4.24 -9.33 12.53
N ALA A 24 -3.06 -8.95 13.04
CA ALA A 24 -2.65 -9.19 14.43
C ALA A 24 -3.15 -8.13 15.44
N GLY A 25 -4.05 -7.22 15.02
CA GLY A 25 -4.67 -6.21 15.87
C GLY A 25 -3.86 -4.94 16.08
N ARG A 26 -2.81 -4.69 15.28
CA ARG A 26 -2.02 -3.45 15.35
C ARG A 26 -2.63 -2.36 14.49
N ARG A 27 -2.60 -1.11 14.97
CA ARG A 27 -2.95 0.06 14.16
C ARG A 27 -1.75 0.45 13.30
N VAL A 28 -1.84 0.18 12.00
CA VAL A 28 -0.76 0.44 11.04
C VAL A 28 -1.08 1.71 10.24
N LEU A 29 -0.10 2.61 10.14
CA LEU A 29 -0.12 3.68 9.15
C LEU A 29 0.80 3.30 8.00
N VAL A 30 0.23 3.18 6.80
CA VAL A 30 0.99 2.98 5.57
C VAL A 30 1.09 4.32 4.86
N VAL A 31 2.30 4.69 4.43
CA VAL A 31 2.56 5.89 3.64
C VAL A 31 3.24 5.52 2.33
N GLU A 32 2.84 6.17 1.25
CA GLU A 32 3.44 6.01 -0.07
C GLU A 32 3.69 7.40 -0.64
N LYS A 33 4.83 7.59 -1.30
CA LYS A 33 5.20 8.87 -1.92
C LYS A 33 4.46 9.05 -3.25
N ARG A 34 4.24 7.95 -3.98
CA ARG A 34 3.50 7.95 -5.24
C ARG A 34 2.03 8.30 -5.01
N SER A 35 1.34 8.73 -6.06
CA SER A 35 -0.10 9.02 -6.04
C SER A 35 -0.97 7.75 -6.00
N HIS A 36 -0.36 6.57 -6.00
CA HIS A 36 -1.03 5.28 -6.06
C HIS A 36 -0.33 4.24 -5.16
N ILE A 37 -1.07 3.18 -4.82
CA ILE A 37 -0.54 2.01 -4.10
C ILE A 37 -0.07 0.93 -5.10
N GLY A 38 0.39 -0.22 -4.64
CA GLY A 38 0.81 -1.35 -5.49
C GLY A 38 2.28 -1.32 -5.88
N GLY A 39 2.97 -0.20 -5.65
CA GLY A 39 4.39 -0.06 -5.98
C GLY A 39 4.59 -0.21 -7.50
N ASN A 40 5.48 -1.10 -7.93
CA ASN A 40 5.70 -1.35 -9.36
C ASN A 40 4.65 -2.28 -9.99
N ALA A 41 3.77 -2.86 -9.18
CA ALA A 41 2.67 -3.71 -9.64
C ALA A 41 1.33 -2.95 -9.63
N TYR A 42 1.40 -1.62 -9.59
CA TYR A 42 0.23 -0.78 -9.83
C TYR A 42 -0.15 -0.86 -11.31
N ASP A 43 -1.44 -1.00 -11.55
CA ASP A 43 -2.06 -0.90 -12.86
C ASP A 43 -3.11 0.22 -12.88
N GLU A 44 -3.36 0.75 -14.06
CA GLU A 44 -4.45 1.70 -14.30
C GLU A 44 -5.03 1.55 -15.71
N TYR A 45 -6.24 2.07 -15.91
CA TYR A 45 -6.79 2.15 -17.26
C TYR A 45 -6.19 3.37 -17.97
N ASP A 46 -5.66 3.15 -19.17
CA ASP A 46 -5.23 4.24 -20.05
C ASP A 46 -6.42 5.03 -20.64
N GLU A 47 -6.13 6.06 -21.42
CA GLU A 47 -7.14 6.92 -22.04
C GLU A 47 -8.04 6.18 -23.04
N GLN A 48 -7.60 5.00 -23.51
CA GLN A 48 -8.28 4.13 -24.46
C GLN A 48 -9.08 3.03 -23.74
N GLY A 49 -9.03 2.97 -22.40
CA GLY A 49 -9.73 1.99 -21.59
C GLY A 49 -9.04 0.62 -21.53
N VAL A 50 -7.75 0.53 -21.85
CA VAL A 50 -6.94 -0.67 -21.69
C VAL A 50 -6.27 -0.65 -20.31
N LEU A 51 -6.30 -1.77 -19.59
CA LEU A 51 -5.59 -1.91 -18.32
C LEU A 51 -4.09 -2.12 -18.58
N ILE A 52 -3.26 -1.23 -18.05
CA ILE A 52 -1.80 -1.20 -18.22
C ILE A 52 -1.06 -1.23 -16.89
#